data_AF-A0A7L3LQV1-F1
#
_entry.id   AF-A0A7L3LQV1-F1
#
_cell.length_a   1.000
_cell.length_b   1.000
_cell.length_c   1.000
_cell.angle_alpha   90.00
_cell.angle_beta   90.00
_cell.angle_gamma   90.00
#
_symmetry.space_group_name_H-M   'P 1'
#
loop_
_entity.id
_entity.type
_entity.pdbx_description
1 polymer ?
#
loop_
_entity_poly.entity_id
_entity_poly.type
_entity_poly.pdbx_seq_one_letter_code
_entity_poly.pdbx_strand_id
1 'polypeptide(L)'
;TSYFPFQLQEQNVEKVCFYVALDEIPREFVSDSTAYFLRDAKERVAEPKDLTEANEVLPKVIESGLLTDDTLLMLKNAIPQVKTVNVSFLSLGIIKLKMPTINLDGEVTALASVPKVVKTLESSAVTWQKLLSTALEEQLKKIPQGNGALAEIDFWHERNNALSAITEQTKLPEVQKVLEILQEAESKHVGDLQIVLRDLR
;
A
#
# COMPACT_ATOMS: atom_id res chain seq x y z
N THR A 1 30.04 -62.18 27.15
CA THR A 1 28.64 -62.33 26.66
C THR A 1 27.83 -61.26 27.33
N SER A 2 27.27 -60.24 26.68
CA SER A 2 26.96 -59.97 25.27
C SER A 2 26.77 -58.44 25.11
N TYR A 3 27.42 -57.83 24.11
CA TYR A 3 27.11 -56.48 23.65
C TYR A 3 25.79 -56.52 22.87
N PHE A 4 24.78 -55.75 23.28
CA PHE A 4 23.63 -55.42 22.44
C PHE A 4 23.88 -54.04 21.82
N PRO A 5 24.07 -53.93 20.48
CA PRO A 5 24.11 -52.63 19.86
C PRO A 5 22.68 -52.10 19.75
N PHE A 6 22.37 -51.02 20.47
CA PHE A 6 21.19 -50.21 20.16
C PHE A 6 21.44 -49.54 18.81
N GLN A 7 20.72 -49.98 17.78
CA GLN A 7 20.63 -49.24 16.51
C GLN A 7 19.61 -48.11 16.73
N LEU A 8 20.07 -46.86 16.68
CA LEU A 8 19.20 -45.70 16.57
C LEU A 8 18.57 -45.74 15.18
N GLN A 9 17.26 -45.97 15.13
CA GLN A 9 16.50 -45.93 13.88
C GLN A 9 15.92 -44.52 13.75
N GLU A 10 16.52 -43.72 12.86
CA GLU A 10 16.04 -42.38 12.53
C GLU A 10 14.80 -42.51 11.64
N GLN A 11 13.63 -42.19 12.19
CA GLN A 11 12.38 -42.18 11.46
C GLN A 11 12.10 -40.73 11.04
N ASN A 12 12.35 -40.40 9.77
CA ASN A 12 11.94 -39.11 9.21
C ASN A 12 10.40 -39.04 9.21
N VAL A 13 9.85 -38.21 10.09
CA VAL A 13 8.43 -37.87 10.09
C VAL A 13 8.26 -36.71 9.12
N GLU A 14 7.78 -37.00 7.90
CA GLU A 14 7.36 -35.95 6.97
C GLU A 14 6.22 -35.16 7.61
N LYS A 15 6.54 -33.98 8.13
CA LYS A 15 5.55 -33.07 8.70
C LYS A 15 5.01 -32.22 7.56
N VAL A 16 3.79 -32.51 7.13
CA VAL A 16 3.07 -31.68 6.15
C VAL A 16 2.76 -30.34 6.80
N CYS A 17 3.42 -29.28 6.32
CA CYS A 17 3.21 -27.91 6.77
C CYS A 17 2.45 -27.14 5.69
N PHE A 18 1.30 -26.56 6.05
CA PHE A 18 0.58 -25.64 5.18
C PHE A 18 1.03 -24.21 5.48
N TYR A 19 1.47 -23.49 4.45
CA TYR A 19 1.81 -22.08 4.52
C TYR A 19 0.66 -21.27 3.91
N VAL A 20 0.23 -20.21 4.61
CA VAL A 20 -0.84 -19.33 4.15
C VAL A 20 -0.26 -17.93 4.05
N ALA A 21 -0.39 -17.33 2.87
CA ALA A 21 -0.02 -15.94 2.61
C ALA A 21 -1.24 -15.18 2.08
N LEU A 22 -1.35 -13.91 2.49
CA LEU A 22 -2.41 -13.01 2.05
C LEU A 22 -1.76 -11.91 1.22
N ASP A 23 -2.31 -11.65 0.02
CA ASP A 23 -1.90 -10.56 -0.87
C ASP A 23 -0.44 -10.58 -1.38
N GLU A 24 0.34 -11.58 -0.97
CA GLU A 24 1.73 -11.76 -1.35
C GLU A 24 2.01 -13.24 -1.59
N ILE A 25 2.81 -13.54 -2.60
CA ILE A 25 3.30 -14.90 -2.89
C ILE A 25 4.78 -14.92 -2.47
N PRO A 26 5.15 -15.62 -1.37
CA PRO A 26 6.53 -15.69 -0.92
C PRO A 26 7.41 -16.33 -2.00
N ARG A 27 8.59 -15.74 -2.25
CA ARG A 27 9.46 -16.15 -3.37
C ARG A 27 9.91 -17.62 -3.28
N GLU A 28 10.01 -18.12 -2.06
CA GLU A 28 10.40 -19.48 -1.73
C GLU A 28 9.38 -20.56 -2.15
N PHE A 29 8.10 -20.19 -2.33
CA PHE A 29 7.03 -21.13 -2.70
C PHE A 29 6.49 -20.92 -4.13
N VAL A 30 7.15 -20.08 -4.94
CA VAL A 30 6.70 -19.75 -6.30
C VAL A 30 6.76 -20.96 -7.25
N SER A 31 7.62 -21.93 -6.93
CA SER A 31 7.81 -23.18 -7.69
C SER A 31 7.09 -24.38 -7.05
N ASP A 32 6.19 -24.14 -6.09
CA ASP A 32 5.43 -25.18 -5.41
C ASP A 32 3.98 -25.19 -5.90
N SER A 33 3.36 -26.39 -5.91
CA SER A 33 1.93 -26.55 -6.18
C SER A 33 1.11 -25.84 -5.10
N THR A 34 0.56 -24.68 -5.44
CA THR A 34 -0.11 -23.80 -4.48
C THR A 34 -1.62 -23.80 -4.71
N ALA A 35 -2.38 -24.05 -3.65
CA ALA A 35 -3.82 -23.83 -3.68
C ALA A 35 -4.12 -22.35 -3.39
N TYR A 36 -4.98 -21.73 -4.20
CA TYR A 36 -5.43 -20.35 -3.99
C TYR A 36 -6.91 -20.29 -3.64
N PHE A 37 -7.27 -19.20 -2.97
CA PHE A 37 -8.63 -18.81 -2.66
C PHE A 37 -8.76 -17.32 -2.99
N LEU A 38 -9.51 -17.00 -4.04
CA LEU A 38 -9.81 -15.64 -4.48
C LEU A 38 -11.25 -15.31 -4.10
N ARG A 39 -11.43 -14.16 -3.46
CA ARG A 39 -12.73 -13.64 -3.06
C ARG A 39 -12.95 -12.32 -3.78
N ASP A 40 -13.97 -12.25 -4.62
CA ASP A 40 -14.46 -11.01 -5.23
C ASP A 40 -15.74 -10.53 -4.53
N ALA A 41 -15.69 -10.43 -3.20
CA ALA A 41 -16.82 -9.98 -2.39
C ALA A 41 -16.36 -8.94 -1.38
N LYS A 42 -17.01 -7.78 -1.38
CA LYS A 42 -16.72 -6.70 -0.41
C LYS A 42 -17.13 -7.06 1.01
N GLU A 43 -18.13 -7.94 1.17
CA GLU A 43 -18.71 -8.33 2.45
C GLU A 43 -18.05 -9.58 3.04
N ARG A 44 -18.11 -9.71 4.37
CA ARG A 44 -17.55 -10.85 5.10
C ARG A 44 -18.28 -12.13 4.69
N VAL A 45 -17.52 -13.13 4.22
CA VAL A 45 -18.05 -14.47 3.98
C VAL A 45 -18.47 -15.07 5.31
N ALA A 46 -19.73 -15.50 5.40
CA ALA A 46 -20.25 -16.14 6.61
C ALA A 46 -19.49 -17.46 6.86
N GLU A 47 -19.07 -17.67 8.11
CA GLU A 47 -18.43 -18.90 8.52
C GLU A 47 -19.46 -20.05 8.45
N PRO A 48 -19.22 -21.10 7.63
CA PRO A 48 -20.12 -22.24 7.54
C PRO A 48 -20.14 -23.02 8.85
N LYS A 49 -21.29 -23.56 9.24
CA LYS A 49 -21.44 -24.32 10.49
C LYS A 49 -20.89 -25.73 10.38
N ASP A 50 -20.89 -26.29 9.17
CA ASP A 50 -20.40 -27.62 8.88
C ASP A 50 -19.85 -27.75 7.45
N LEU A 51 -19.23 -28.89 7.15
CA LEU A 51 -18.61 -29.18 5.86
C LEU A 51 -19.63 -29.22 4.71
N THR A 52 -20.88 -29.59 5.00
CA THR A 52 -21.95 -29.66 3.99
C THR A 52 -22.35 -28.25 3.57
N GLU A 53 -22.57 -27.37 4.54
CA GLU A 53 -22.82 -25.95 4.28
C GLU A 53 -21.61 -25.27 3.64
N ALA A 54 -20.38 -25.61 4.07
CA ALA A 54 -19.16 -25.07 3.48
C ALA A 54 -19.03 -25.39 1.98
N ASN A 55 -19.29 -26.64 1.60
CA ASN A 55 -19.25 -27.08 0.20
C ASN A 55 -20.34 -26.43 -0.66
N GLU A 56 -21.44 -25.97 -0.06
CA GLU A 56 -22.52 -25.27 -0.75
C GLU A 56 -22.29 -23.76 -0.85
N VAL A 57 -21.76 -23.14 0.21
CA VAL A 57 -21.68 -21.67 0.33
C VAL A 57 -20.36 -21.14 -0.19
N LEU A 58 -19.22 -21.77 0.14
CA LEU A 58 -17.89 -21.24 -0.18
C LEU A 58 -17.62 -21.16 -1.70
N PRO A 59 -17.95 -22.17 -2.53
CA PRO A 59 -17.71 -22.07 -3.98
C PRO A 59 -18.51 -20.97 -4.68
N LYS A 60 -19.58 -20.45 -4.05
CA LYS A 60 -20.41 -19.36 -4.60
C LYS A 60 -19.79 -17.98 -4.37
N VAL A 61 -18.86 -17.85 -3.42
CA VAL A 61 -18.31 -16.57 -2.97
C VAL A 61 -16.77 -16.54 -2.96
N ILE A 62 -16.13 -17.70 -3.10
CA ILE A 62 -14.68 -17.88 -3.17
C ILE A 62 -14.37 -18.76 -4.38
N GLU A 63 -13.66 -18.21 -5.34
CA GLU A 63 -13.01 -18.98 -6.40
C GLU A 63 -11.78 -19.66 -5.81
N SER A 64 -11.60 -20.94 -6.07
CA SER A 64 -10.43 -21.67 -5.61
C SER A 64 -9.89 -22.57 -6.71
N GLY A 65 -8.61 -22.85 -6.64
CA GLY A 65 -7.95 -23.69 -7.64
C GLY A 65 -6.50 -23.97 -7.27
N LEU A 66 -5.82 -24.70 -8.16
CA LEU A 66 -4.40 -24.97 -8.07
C LEU A 66 -3.68 -24.11 -9.08
N LEU A 67 -2.64 -23.42 -8.64
CA LEU A 67 -1.71 -22.73 -9.52
C LEU A 67 -0.41 -23.53 -9.56
N THR A 68 0.12 -23.64 -10.77
CA THR A 68 1.44 -24.19 -11.06
C THR A 68 2.43 -23.05 -11.33
N ASP A 69 3.73 -23.33 -11.28
CA ASP A 69 4.86 -22.38 -11.38
C ASP A 69 4.60 -21.18 -12.31
N ASP A 70 4.33 -21.44 -13.59
CA ASP A 70 4.15 -20.39 -14.60
C ASP A 70 2.93 -19.49 -14.31
N THR A 71 1.84 -20.06 -13.79
CA THR A 71 0.61 -19.32 -13.45
C THR A 71 0.74 -18.50 -12.16
N LEU A 72 1.51 -18.99 -11.18
CA LEU A 72 1.84 -18.23 -9.97
C LEU A 72 2.70 -17.01 -10.29
N LEU A 73 3.67 -17.16 -11.19
CA LEU A 73 4.52 -16.07 -11.67
C LEU A 73 3.70 -14.99 -12.40
N MET A 74 2.77 -15.40 -13.27
CA MET A 74 1.85 -14.47 -13.94
C MET A 74 0.97 -13.72 -12.94
N LEU A 75 0.40 -14.44 -11.96
CA LEU A 75 -0.46 -13.84 -10.93
C LEU A 75 0.31 -12.86 -10.04
N LYS A 76 1.52 -13.22 -9.61
CA LYS A 76 2.43 -12.34 -8.86
C LYS A 76 2.69 -11.02 -9.57
N ASN A 77 2.76 -11.02 -10.90
CA ASN A 77 2.96 -9.82 -11.70
C ASN A 77 1.66 -9.04 -11.96
N ALA A 78 0.50 -9.68 -11.84
CA ALA A 78 -0.81 -9.07 -12.02
C ALA A 78 -1.36 -8.40 -10.75
N ILE A 79 -1.15 -9.00 -9.57
CA ILE A 79 -1.65 -8.48 -8.27
C ILE A 79 -1.22 -7.01 -8.01
N PRO A 80 0.05 -6.61 -8.25
CA PRO A 80 0.46 -5.21 -8.08
C PRO A 80 -0.28 -4.26 -9.03
N GLN A 81 -0.53 -4.69 -10.27
CA GLN A 81 -1.19 -3.85 -11.29
C GLN A 81 -2.65 -3.59 -10.95
N VAL A 82 -3.36 -4.58 -10.41
CA VAL A 82 -4.74 -4.41 -9.93
C VAL A 82 -4.78 -3.43 -8.75
N LYS A 83 -3.81 -3.50 -7.82
CA LYS A 83 -3.67 -2.51 -6.74
C LYS A 83 -3.44 -1.10 -7.30
N THR A 84 -2.56 -0.92 -8.29
CA THR A 84 -2.30 0.39 -8.90
C THR A 84 -3.54 0.99 -9.60
N VAL A 85 -4.31 0.17 -10.33
CA VAL A 85 -5.51 0.63 -11.06
C VAL A 85 -6.66 0.96 -10.11
N ASN A 86 -6.81 0.24 -8.99
CA ASN A 86 -7.90 0.51 -8.04
C ASN A 86 -7.55 1.66 -7.07
N VAL A 87 -6.28 1.83 -6.71
CA VAL A 87 -5.79 2.97 -5.90
C VAL A 87 -5.91 4.29 -6.66
N SER A 88 -5.82 4.28 -7.99
CA SER A 88 -6.00 5.48 -8.82
C SER A 88 -7.45 5.91 -9.01
N PHE A 89 -8.44 5.02 -8.82
CA PHE A 89 -9.86 5.30 -9.11
C PHE A 89 -10.79 5.37 -7.89
N LEU A 90 -10.43 4.82 -6.73
CA LEU A 90 -11.28 4.92 -5.54
C LEU A 90 -11.05 6.24 -4.79
N SER A 91 -11.78 7.26 -5.22
CA SER A 91 -12.03 8.50 -4.50
C SER A 91 -12.79 8.21 -3.19
N LEU A 92 -12.08 7.82 -2.14
CA LEU A 92 -12.60 7.69 -0.77
C LEU A 92 -12.01 8.78 0.14
N GLY A 93 -12.15 10.04 -0.27
CA GLY A 93 -11.69 11.19 0.52
C GLY A 93 -10.18 11.48 0.38
N ILE A 94 -9.60 11.22 -0.80
CA ILE A 94 -8.20 11.50 -1.08
C ILE A 94 -7.92 12.99 -0.90
N ILE A 95 -7.06 13.27 0.06
CA ILE A 95 -6.50 14.59 0.33
C ILE A 95 -5.72 15.03 -0.90
N LYS A 96 -6.22 16.06 -1.60
CA LYS A 96 -5.72 16.48 -2.91
C LYS A 96 -4.89 17.75 -2.83
N LEU A 97 -3.66 17.70 -3.34
CA LEU A 97 -2.83 18.89 -3.48
C LEU A 97 -3.41 19.80 -4.57
N LYS A 98 -3.74 21.04 -4.19
CA LYS A 98 -4.21 22.05 -5.15
C LYS A 98 -3.00 22.62 -5.90
N MET A 99 -2.91 22.31 -7.20
CA MET A 99 -1.81 22.81 -8.03
C MET A 99 -1.85 24.33 -8.21
N PRO A 100 -0.69 25.00 -8.31
CA PRO A 100 -0.64 26.42 -8.62
C PRO A 100 -1.19 26.67 -10.04
N THR A 101 -1.91 27.78 -10.22
CA THR A 101 -2.51 28.13 -11.53
C THR A 101 -1.53 28.83 -12.48
N ILE A 102 -0.24 28.88 -12.14
CA ILE A 102 0.78 29.56 -12.94
C ILE A 102 1.43 28.57 -13.92
N ASN A 103 1.85 29.06 -15.08
CA ASN A 103 2.60 28.23 -16.02
C ASN A 103 4.00 27.94 -15.45
N LEU A 104 4.34 26.66 -15.37
CA LEU A 104 5.64 26.18 -14.92
C LEU A 104 6.55 25.73 -16.06
N ASP A 105 6.23 25.91 -17.34
CA ASP A 105 7.03 25.40 -18.47
C ASP A 105 8.44 26.02 -18.60
N GLY A 106 8.72 27.11 -17.88
CA GLY A 106 10.02 27.78 -17.89
C GLY A 106 11.14 27.01 -17.17
N GLU A 107 12.37 27.50 -17.37
CA GLU A 107 13.56 27.10 -16.60
C GLU A 107 13.42 27.47 -15.12
N VAL A 108 13.92 26.63 -14.22
CA VAL A 108 13.81 26.79 -12.77
C VAL A 108 14.43 28.11 -12.30
N THR A 109 15.63 28.44 -12.78
CA THR A 109 16.37 29.67 -12.43
C THR A 109 15.65 30.94 -12.90
N ALA A 110 15.06 30.90 -14.09
CA ALA A 110 14.28 32.00 -14.65
C ALA A 110 12.99 32.23 -13.85
N LEU A 111 12.29 31.16 -13.47
CA LEU A 111 11.06 31.23 -12.67
C LEU A 111 11.34 31.66 -11.23
N ALA A 112 12.45 31.21 -10.64
CA ALA A 112 12.91 31.60 -9.30
C ALA A 112 13.27 33.09 -9.21
N SER A 113 13.75 33.67 -10.30
CA SER A 113 14.09 35.10 -10.38
C SER A 113 12.86 36.02 -10.46
N VAL A 114 11.65 35.48 -10.64
CA VAL A 114 10.41 36.27 -10.79
C VAL A 114 9.65 36.33 -9.45
N PRO A 115 9.64 37.47 -8.73
CA PRO A 115 9.08 37.54 -7.37
C PRO A 115 7.59 37.18 -7.29
N LYS A 116 6.83 37.50 -8.34
CA LYS A 116 5.39 37.19 -8.43
C LYS A 116 5.13 35.68 -8.53
N VAL A 117 5.99 34.96 -9.26
CA VAL A 117 5.94 33.50 -9.41
C VAL A 117 6.27 32.87 -8.06
N VAL A 118 7.41 33.23 -7.48
CA VAL A 118 7.85 32.71 -6.17
C VAL A 118 6.77 32.91 -5.11
N LYS A 119 6.21 34.12 -4.97
CA LYS A 119 5.15 34.39 -3.97
C LYS A 119 3.90 33.52 -4.14
N THR A 120 3.55 33.20 -5.39
CA THR A 120 2.40 32.33 -5.68
C THR A 120 2.72 30.88 -5.32
N LEU A 121 3.94 30.43 -5.63
CA LEU A 121 4.43 29.11 -5.24
C LEU A 121 4.55 28.95 -3.73
N GLU A 122 5.01 29.97 -3.01
CA GLU A 122 5.05 30.00 -1.55
C GLU A 122 3.65 29.83 -0.96
N SER A 123 2.65 30.50 -1.54
CA SER A 123 1.25 30.39 -1.10
C SER A 123 0.73 28.96 -1.30
N SER A 124 1.08 28.32 -2.41
CA SER A 124 0.79 26.90 -2.65
C SER A 124 1.50 26.00 -1.65
N ALA A 125 2.80 26.22 -1.41
CA ALA A 125 3.61 25.44 -0.47
C ALA A 125 3.05 25.49 0.95
N VAL A 126 2.67 26.68 1.45
CA VAL A 126 2.03 26.83 2.77
C VAL A 126 0.69 26.12 2.83
N THR A 127 -0.10 26.18 1.74
CA THR A 127 -1.39 25.48 1.66
C THR A 127 -1.18 23.97 1.69
N TRP A 128 -0.20 23.46 0.95
CA TRP A 128 0.18 22.05 0.94
C TRP A 128 0.67 21.59 2.31
N GLN A 129 1.60 22.32 2.91
CA GLN A 129 2.12 22.03 4.26
C GLN A 129 0.97 21.89 5.26
N LYS A 130 0.08 22.90 5.34
CA LYS A 130 -1.06 22.86 6.27
C LYS A 130 -1.95 21.64 6.04
N LEU A 131 -2.26 21.34 4.78
CA LEU A 131 -3.12 20.23 4.40
C LEU A 131 -2.46 18.88 4.73
N LEU A 132 -1.16 18.72 4.46
CA LEU A 132 -0.40 17.51 4.77
C LEU A 132 -0.24 17.30 6.29
N SER A 133 0.06 18.35 7.05
CA SER A 133 0.12 18.26 8.52
C SER A 133 -1.24 17.89 9.12
N THR A 134 -2.32 18.53 8.65
CA THR A 134 -3.68 18.20 9.11
C THR A 134 -4.03 16.75 8.80
N ALA A 135 -3.74 16.30 7.58
CA ALA A 135 -3.94 14.92 7.14
C ALA A 135 -3.24 13.91 8.05
N LEU A 136 -1.96 14.16 8.33
CA LEU A 136 -1.12 13.28 9.13
C LEU A 136 -1.63 13.21 10.57
N GLU A 137 -1.95 14.36 11.18
CA GLU A 137 -2.54 14.42 12.52
C GLU A 137 -3.87 13.67 12.60
N GLU A 138 -4.74 13.83 11.60
CA GLU A 138 -6.02 13.11 11.54
C GLU A 138 -5.80 11.60 11.45
N GLN A 139 -4.90 11.11 10.59
CA GLN A 139 -4.59 9.68 10.51
C GLN A 139 -3.94 9.14 11.79
N LEU A 140 -3.15 9.95 12.50
CA LEU A 140 -2.53 9.57 13.78
C LEU A 140 -3.55 9.46 14.92
N LYS A 141 -4.62 10.26 14.90
CA LYS A 141 -5.68 10.25 15.93
C LYS A 141 -6.70 9.13 15.74
N LYS A 142 -6.81 8.56 14.54
CA LYS A 142 -7.78 7.48 14.29
C LYS A 142 -7.39 6.21 15.05
N ILE A 143 -8.42 5.48 15.48
CA ILE A 143 -8.31 4.16 16.09
C ILE A 143 -9.12 3.15 15.26
N PRO A 144 -8.76 1.86 15.31
CA PRO A 144 -9.54 0.80 14.67
C PRO A 144 -11.02 0.87 15.05
N GLN A 145 -11.91 0.73 14.06
CA GLN A 145 -13.35 0.73 14.26
C GLN A 145 -13.83 -0.72 14.37
N GLY A 146 -14.19 -1.14 15.58
CA GLY A 146 -14.64 -2.51 15.87
C GLY A 146 -13.62 -3.31 16.68
N ASN A 147 -13.96 -4.57 16.96
CA ASN A 147 -13.18 -5.45 17.82
C ASN A 147 -12.50 -6.57 17.02
N GLY A 148 -11.26 -6.89 17.40
CA GLY A 148 -10.51 -8.04 16.88
C GLY A 148 -9.68 -7.75 15.63
N ALA A 149 -8.90 -8.75 15.20
CA ALA A 149 -7.84 -8.60 14.21
C ALA A 149 -8.28 -8.04 12.85
N LEU A 150 -9.50 -8.34 12.39
CA LEU A 150 -10.00 -7.83 11.11
C LEU A 150 -10.21 -6.30 11.13
N ALA A 151 -10.69 -5.74 12.24
CA ALA A 151 -10.87 -4.30 12.39
C ALA A 151 -9.54 -3.54 12.36
N GLU A 152 -8.47 -4.17 12.88
CA GLU A 152 -7.12 -3.62 12.80
C GLU A 152 -6.56 -3.68 11.38
N ILE A 153 -6.77 -4.78 10.66
CA ILE A 153 -6.34 -4.93 9.26
C ILE A 153 -7.01 -3.87 8.38
N ASP A 154 -8.33 -3.72 8.48
CA ASP A 154 -9.08 -2.73 7.70
C ASP A 154 -8.60 -1.30 8.02
N PHE A 155 -8.38 -1.01 9.31
CA PHE A 155 -7.83 0.27 9.76
C PHE A 155 -6.45 0.57 9.16
N TRP A 156 -5.52 -0.39 9.23
CA TRP A 156 -4.17 -0.22 8.70
C TRP A 156 -4.17 -0.11 7.17
N HIS A 157 -5.05 -0.86 6.50
CA HIS A 157 -5.22 -0.79 5.06
C HIS A 157 -5.76 0.59 4.61
N GLU A 158 -6.80 1.11 5.26
CA GLU A 158 -7.33 2.45 4.98
C GLU A 158 -6.28 3.55 5.22
N ARG A 159 -5.55 3.47 6.34
CA ARG A 159 -4.48 4.42 6.67
C ARG A 159 -3.36 4.37 5.63
N ASN A 160 -2.93 3.17 5.23
CA ASN A 160 -1.90 2.99 4.22
C ASN A 160 -2.32 3.55 2.85
N ASN A 161 -3.58 3.33 2.45
CA ASN A 161 -4.11 3.87 1.20
C ASN A 161 -4.14 5.40 1.21
N ALA A 162 -4.56 6.01 2.33
CA ALA A 162 -4.58 7.47 2.46
C ALA A 162 -3.15 8.07 2.38
N LEU A 163 -2.20 7.51 3.13
CA LEU A 163 -0.82 8.01 3.16
C LEU A 163 -0.09 7.76 1.84
N SER A 164 -0.24 6.59 1.23
CA SER A 164 0.37 6.28 -0.07
C SER A 164 -0.16 7.19 -1.18
N ALA A 165 -1.48 7.44 -1.23
CA ALA A 165 -2.06 8.36 -2.21
C ALA A 165 -1.54 9.80 -2.08
N ILE A 166 -1.31 10.26 -0.85
CA ILE A 166 -0.67 11.56 -0.59
C ILE A 166 0.80 11.52 -1.05
N THR A 167 1.54 10.49 -0.66
CA THR A 167 2.94 10.32 -1.02
C THR A 167 3.14 10.27 -2.55
N GLU A 168 2.26 9.61 -3.30
CA GLU A 168 2.31 9.62 -4.77
C GLU A 168 2.05 11.00 -5.36
N GLN A 169 1.11 11.79 -4.81
CA GLN A 169 0.89 13.17 -5.26
C GLN A 169 2.12 14.05 -5.06
N THR A 170 2.90 13.82 -4.00
CA THR A 170 4.14 14.59 -3.77
C THR A 170 5.23 14.29 -4.80
N LYS A 171 5.15 13.14 -5.48
CA LYS A 171 6.08 12.73 -6.54
C LYS A 171 5.71 13.28 -7.93
N LEU A 172 4.56 13.94 -8.07
CA LEU A 172 4.14 14.50 -9.35
C LEU A 172 5.17 15.51 -9.87
N PRO A 173 5.48 15.52 -11.19
CA PRO A 173 6.49 16.41 -11.77
C PRO A 173 6.25 17.88 -11.46
N GLU A 174 4.99 18.32 -11.45
CA GLU A 174 4.62 19.69 -11.11
C GLU A 174 4.98 20.05 -9.67
N VAL A 175 4.76 19.13 -8.72
CA VAL A 175 5.09 19.34 -7.30
C VAL A 175 6.60 19.40 -7.11
N GLN A 176 7.34 18.48 -7.74
CA GLN A 176 8.80 18.49 -7.72
C GLN A 176 9.38 19.77 -8.30
N LYS A 177 8.84 20.23 -9.45
CA LYS A 177 9.26 21.48 -10.08
C LYS A 177 9.00 22.70 -9.19
N VAL A 178 7.87 22.73 -8.46
CA VAL A 178 7.60 23.80 -7.49
C VAL A 178 8.63 23.80 -6.35
N LEU A 179 8.98 22.62 -5.82
CA LEU A 179 9.99 22.50 -4.76
C LEU A 179 11.36 22.99 -5.24
N GLU A 180 11.78 22.61 -6.45
CA GLU A 180 13.03 23.06 -7.07
C GLU A 180 13.08 24.58 -7.24
N ILE A 181 12.01 25.19 -7.76
CA ILE A 181 11.93 26.66 -7.92
C ILE A 181 12.01 27.37 -6.57
N LEU A 182 11.32 26.87 -5.55
CA LEU A 182 11.35 27.46 -4.21
C LEU A 182 12.71 27.29 -3.53
N GLN A 183 13.40 26.19 -3.80
CA GLN A 183 14.76 25.95 -3.30
C GLN A 183 15.78 26.86 -3.97
N GLU A 184 15.70 27.02 -5.30
CA GLU A 184 16.53 27.94 -6.08
C GLU A 184 16.29 29.41 -5.67
N ALA A 185 15.04 29.77 -5.34
CA ALA A 185 14.69 31.09 -4.84
C ALA A 185 15.06 31.32 -3.36
N GLU A 186 15.71 30.34 -2.70
CA GLU A 186 16.05 30.35 -1.27
C GLU A 186 14.84 30.68 -0.37
N SER A 187 13.66 30.20 -0.75
CA SER A 187 12.44 30.49 0.01
C SER A 187 12.44 29.81 1.37
N LYS A 188 12.20 30.59 2.43
CA LYS A 188 12.05 30.08 3.80
C LYS A 188 10.94 29.02 3.96
N HIS A 189 9.94 29.00 3.08
CA HIS A 189 8.79 28.09 3.15
C HIS A 189 9.12 26.68 2.65
N VAL A 190 10.23 26.52 1.92
CA VAL A 190 10.64 25.20 1.41
C VAL A 190 11.06 24.27 2.55
N GLY A 191 11.69 24.80 3.60
CA GLY A 191 12.17 24.01 4.73
C GLY A 191 11.03 23.35 5.50
N ASP A 192 10.02 24.14 5.86
CA ASP A 192 8.84 23.64 6.59
C ASP A 192 8.08 22.58 5.80
N LEU A 193 7.91 22.78 4.49
CA LEU A 193 7.27 21.80 3.62
C LEU A 193 8.10 20.51 3.51
N GLN A 194 9.42 20.61 3.37
CA GLN A 194 10.32 19.44 3.29
C GLN A 194 10.29 18.60 4.58
N ILE A 195 10.10 19.21 5.75
CA ILE A 195 9.92 18.46 7.01
C ILE A 195 8.67 17.58 6.92
N VAL A 196 7.52 18.17 6.59
CA VAL A 196 6.26 17.43 6.48
C VAL A 196 6.32 16.35 5.38
N LEU A 197 7.02 16.61 4.28
CA LEU A 197 7.24 15.62 3.22
C LEU A 197 8.11 14.45 3.65
N ARG A 198 9.03 14.64 4.60
CA ARG A 198 9.81 13.55 5.20
C ARG A 198 8.97 12.72 6.15
N ASP A 199 8.11 13.35 6.94
CA ASP A 199 7.23 12.65 7.90
C ASP A 199 6.18 11.74 7.21
N LEU A 200 5.97 11.92 5.91
CA LEU A 200 5.09 11.08 5.07
C LEU A 200 5.77 9.80 4.55
N ARG A 201 7.11 9.67 4.67
CA ARG A 201 7.91 8.58 4.12
C ARG A 201 8.39 7.64 5.22
#